data_AF-A0A923R394-F1
#
_entry.id   AF-A0A923R394-F1
#
_cell.length_a   1.000
_cell.length_b   1.000
_cell.length_c   1.000
_cell.angle_alpha   90.00
_cell.angle_beta   90.00
_cell.angle_gamma   90.00
#
_symmetry.space_group_name_H-M   'P 1'
#
loop_
_entity.id
_entity.type
_entity.pdbx_description
1 polymer ?
#
loop_
_entity_poly.entity_id
_entity_poly.type
_entity_poly.pdbx_seq_one_letter_code
_entity_poly.pdbx_strand_id
1 'polypeptide(L)' 'MAFRAELNMGGKTHDVLNCTFTMSRDTDPKGRPSSNVYGGRITFEVESTSDTSIIEAMV' A
#
# COMPACT_ATOMS: atom_id res chain seq x y z
N MET A 1 -14.49 16.48 -0.59
CA MET A 1 -13.61 16.36 -1.77
C MET A 1 -13.31 14.88 -1.94
N ALA A 2 -13.68 14.29 -3.07
CA ALA A 2 -13.37 12.90 -3.37
C ALA A 2 -12.00 12.85 -4.08
N PHE A 3 -11.06 12.11 -3.52
CA PHE A 3 -9.80 11.81 -4.18
C PHE A 3 -9.99 10.54 -5.02
N ARG A 4 -9.53 10.57 -6.27
CA ARG A 4 -9.44 9.37 -7.10
C ARG A 4 -8.07 8.74 -6.90
N ALA A 5 -8.05 7.43 -6.64
CA ALA A 5 -6.84 6.64 -6.50
C ALA A 5 -6.96 5.38 -7.37
N GLU A 6 -5.89 5.06 -8.08
CA GLU A 6 -5.83 3.95 -9.03
C GLU A 6 -4.59 3.10 -8.77
N LEU A 7 -4.73 1.78 -8.83
CA LEU A 7 -3.65 0.81 -8.72
C LEU A 7 -3.41 0.16 -10.09
N ASN A 8 -2.22 0.34 -10.65
CA ASN A 8 -1.81 -0.35 -11.86
C ASN A 8 -0.96 -1.59 -11.52
N MET A 9 -1.44 -2.77 -11.87
CA MET A 9 -0.76 -4.04 -11.64
C MET A 9 -0.90 -4.93 -12.87
N GLY A 10 0.22 -5.46 -13.38
CA GLY A 10 0.21 -6.33 -14.56
C GLY A 10 -0.37 -5.68 -15.83
N GLY A 11 -0.30 -4.34 -15.94
CA GLY A 11 -0.88 -3.59 -17.05
C GLY A 11 -2.39 -3.33 -16.94
N LYS A 12 -3.05 -3.79 -15.87
CA LYS A 12 -4.46 -3.51 -15.56
C LYS A 12 -4.56 -2.44 -14.49
N THR A 13 -5.58 -1.60 -14.59
CA THR A 13 -5.85 -0.53 -13.62
C THR A 13 -7.09 -0.87 -12.81
N HIS A 14 -6.98 -0.74 -11.49
CA HIS A 14 -8.05 -1.01 -10.53
C HIS A 14 -8.34 0.24 -9.70
N ASP A 15 -9.61 0.52 -9.46
CA ASP A 15 -10.03 1.62 -8.59
C ASP A 15 -9.79 1.26 -7.12
N VAL A 16 -9.16 2.18 -6.39
CA VAL A 16 -8.78 2.02 -4.99
C VAL A 16 -9.75 2.77 -4.10
N LEU A 17 -10.41 2.03 -3.20
CA LEU A 17 -11.31 2.58 -2.19
C LEU A 17 -10.53 3.13 -1.00
N ASN A 18 -9.47 2.41 -0.59
CA ASN A 18 -8.62 2.79 0.52
C ASN A 18 -7.17 2.33 0.32
N CYS A 19 -6.21 3.12 0.76
CA CYS A 19 -4.79 2.79 0.73
C CYS A 19 -4.14 3.21 2.05
N THR A 20 -3.51 2.24 2.72
CA THR A 20 -2.80 2.47 3.97
C THR A 20 -1.38 1.92 3.85
N PHE A 21 -0.40 2.77 4.18
CA PHE A 21 0.99 2.37 4.31
C PHE A 21 1.59 3.06 5.53
N THR A 22 2.55 2.39 6.17
CA THR A 22 3.23 2.91 7.35
C THR A 22 4.73 2.73 7.17
N MET A 23 5.48 3.77 7.52
CA MET A 23 6.92 3.73 7.68
C MET A 23 7.27 4.15 9.10
N SER A 24 8.15 3.41 9.75
CA SER A 24 8.58 3.66 11.13
C SER A 24 10.10 3.52 11.23
N ARG A 25 10.68 4.06 12.30
CA ARG A 25 12.10 3.86 12.63
C ARG A 25 12.30 4.08 14.12
N ASP A 26 13.36 3.52 14.68
CA ASP A 26 13.65 3.68 16.10
C ASP A 26 14.27 5.06 16.38
N THR A 27 13.96 5.54 17.57
CA THR A 27 14.55 6.75 18.13
C THR A 27 15.22 6.45 19.47
N ASP A 28 16.42 6.99 19.67
CA ASP A 28 17.11 7.07 20.97
C ASP A 28 16.27 7.86 22.00
N PRO A 29 16.48 7.69 23.32
CA PRO A 29 15.81 8.46 24.38
C PRO A 29 15.78 9.98 24.22
N LYS A 30 16.67 10.58 23.41
CA LYS A 30 16.67 12.01 23.09
C LYS A 30 15.85 12.35 21.82
N GLY A 31 15.12 11.40 21.25
CA GLY A 31 14.32 11.55 20.04
C GLY A 31 15.13 11.51 18.73
N ARG A 32 16.40 11.11 18.76
CA ARG A 32 17.26 11.06 17.58
C ARG A 32 17.08 9.73 16.83
N PRO A 33 16.99 9.70 15.49
CA PRO A 33 16.92 8.45 14.74
C PRO A 33 18.11 7.55 15.05
N SER A 34 17.85 6.30 15.43
CA SER A 34 18.88 5.32 15.82
C SER A 34 18.95 4.10 14.91
N SER A 35 18.02 3.97 13.96
CA SER A 35 17.96 2.84 13.03
C SER A 35 17.53 3.24 11.61
N ASN A 36 17.65 2.28 10.70
CA ASN A 36 17.10 2.38 9.34
C ASN A 36 15.56 2.39 9.38
N VAL A 37 14.96 2.82 8.26
CA VAL A 37 13.50 2.88 8.16
C VAL A 37 12.93 1.48 7.94
N TYR A 38 11.95 1.11 8.77
CA TYR A 38 11.09 -0.05 8.61
C TYR A 38 9.84 0.31 7.84
N GLY A 39 9.36 -0.60 7.01
CA GLY A 39 8.13 -0.39 6.25
C GLY A 39 8.17 -1.17 4.94
N GLY A 40 7.45 -0.65 3.94
CA GLY A 40 7.37 -1.25 2.61
C GLY A 40 6.16 -2.17 2.41
N ARG A 41 5.37 -2.42 3.48
CA ARG A 41 4.05 -3.03 3.34
C ARG A 41 3.02 -1.95 3.01
N ILE A 42 2.33 -2.15 1.90
CA ILE A 42 1.22 -1.31 1.48
C ILE A 42 -0.03 -2.19 1.44
N THR A 43 -1.10 -1.71 2.05
CA THR A 43 -2.40 -2.40 2.06
C THR A 43 -3.37 -1.58 1.23
N PHE A 44 -3.96 -2.21 0.22
CA PHE A 44 -4.97 -1.62 -0.65
C PHE A 44 -6.32 -2.32 -0.44
N GLU A 45 -7.39 -1.54 -0.45
CA GLU A 45 -8.75 -2.00 -0.62
C GLU A 45 -9.21 -1.58 -2.02
N VAL A 46 -9.48 -2.55 -2.87
CA VAL A 46 -9.83 -2.35 -4.27
C VAL A 46 -11.29 -2.74 -4.51
N GLU A 47 -11.94 -2.08 -5.45
CA GLU A 47 -13.29 -2.46 -5.84
C GLU A 47 -13.28 -3.86 -6.49
N SER A 48 -14.17 -4.74 -6.00
CA SER A 48 -14.31 -6.07 -6.55
C SER A 48 -14.95 -6.02 -7.94
N THR A 49 -14.28 -6.63 -8.91
CA THR A 49 -14.78 -6.77 -10.29
C THR A 49 -14.74 -8.25 -10.70
N SER A 50 -15.16 -8.56 -11.92
CA SER A 50 -15.02 -9.91 -12.49
C SER A 50 -13.58 -10.27 -12.87
N ASP A 51 -12.64 -9.32 -12.76
CA ASP A 51 -11.23 -9.54 -13.07
C ASP A 51 -10.53 -10.28 -11.91
N THR A 52 -9.99 -11.47 -12.18
CA THR A 52 -9.34 -12.32 -11.17
C THR A 52 -7.84 -12.12 -11.07
N SER A 53 -7.24 -11.20 -11.85
CA SER A 53 -5.79 -11.16 -12.03
C SER A 53 -5.02 -10.81 -10.76
N ILE A 54 -5.61 -10.05 -9.84
CA ILE A 54 -5.01 -9.77 -8.52
C ILE A 54 -4.90 -11.05 -7.69
N ILE A 55 -5.92 -11.91 -7.74
CA ILE A 55 -5.95 -13.17 -6.98
C ILE A 55 -5.01 -14.19 -7.64
N GLU A 56 -4.95 -14.21 -8.97
CA GLU A 56 -4.01 -15.06 -9.71
C GLU A 56 -2.55 -14.69 -9.43
N ALA A 57 -2.24 -13.41 -9.26
CA ALA A 57 -0.91 -12.93 -8.90
C ALA A 57 -0.48 -13.28 -7.46
N MET A 58 -1.39 -13.81 -6.63
CA MET A 58 -1.07 -14.27 -5.27
C MET A 58 -0.47 -15.68 -5.25
N VAL A 59 -0.65 -16.48 -6.31
CA VAL A 59 -0.26 -17.89 -6.40
C VAL A 59 1.14 -18.06 -7.00
#